data_AF-A0A939S1E7-F1
#
_entry.id   AF-A0A939S1E7-F1
#
_cell.length_a   1.000
_cell.length_b   1.000
_cell.length_c   1.000
_cell.angle_alpha   90.00
_cell.angle_beta   90.00
_cell.angle_gamma   90.00
#
_symmetry.space_group_name_H-M   'P 1'
#
loop_
_entity.id
_entity.type
_entity.pdbx_description
1 polymer ?
#
loop_
_entity_poly.entity_id
_entity_poly.type
_entity_poly.pdbx_seq_one_letter_code
_entity_poly.pdbx_strand_id
1 'polypeptide(L)'
;MPILAADDGMALAGHRRLAAGKQLGLAEVPIVVACGWSDQQKCAYVIANNRLTDASDSDDEMLRLELSDLVEGGFENALTGITG
;
A
#
# COMPACT_ATOMS: atom_id res chain seq x y z
N MET A 1 -3.53 -2.28 -6.17
CA MET A 1 -3.10 -3.68 -5.94
C MET A 1 -4.28 -4.54 -5.48
N PRO A 2 -4.56 -5.68 -6.09
CA PRO A 2 -5.51 -6.67 -5.56
C PRO A 2 -5.01 -7.28 -4.24
N ILE A 3 -5.90 -7.97 -3.50
CA ILE A 3 -5.50 -8.81 -2.36
C ILE A 3 -4.88 -10.09 -2.92
N LEU A 4 -3.65 -10.41 -2.49
CA LEU A 4 -2.99 -11.67 -2.86
C LEU A 4 -3.08 -12.62 -1.67
N ALA A 5 -3.53 -13.84 -1.90
CA ALA A 5 -3.56 -14.90 -0.90
C ALA A 5 -2.79 -16.14 -1.36
N ALA A 6 -2.23 -16.87 -0.41
CA ALA A 6 -1.73 -18.22 -0.62
C ALA A 6 -2.90 -19.19 -0.81
N ASP A 7 -2.57 -20.38 -1.28
CA ASP A 7 -3.48 -21.51 -1.49
C ASP A 7 -4.21 -21.98 -0.21
N ASP A 8 -3.60 -21.77 0.96
CA ASP A 8 -4.19 -22.02 2.29
C ASP A 8 -5.08 -20.87 2.80
N GLY A 9 -5.26 -19.81 2.01
CA GLY A 9 -6.06 -18.64 2.37
C GLY A 9 -5.31 -17.56 3.17
N MET A 10 -4.00 -17.72 3.43
CA MET A 10 -3.20 -16.68 4.08
C MET A 10 -3.01 -15.47 3.17
N ALA A 11 -3.36 -14.27 3.64
CA ALA A 11 -3.14 -13.04 2.88
C ALA A 11 -1.62 -12.69 2.83
N LEU A 12 -1.06 -12.62 1.62
CA LEU A 12 0.32 -12.24 1.36
C LEU A 12 0.49 -10.73 1.14
N ALA A 13 -0.54 -10.06 0.60
CA ALA A 13 -0.58 -8.61 0.42
C ALA A 13 -2.01 -8.08 0.33
N GLY A 14 -2.16 -6.75 0.43
CA GLY A 14 -3.45 -6.06 0.29
C GLY A 14 -4.24 -5.92 1.59
N HIS A 15 -3.58 -5.99 2.75
CA HIS A 15 -4.19 -5.86 4.08
C HIS A 15 -5.10 -4.64 4.24
N ARG A 16 -4.74 -3.48 3.65
CA ARG A 16 -5.59 -2.27 3.69
C ARG A 16 -6.92 -2.45 2.94
N ARG A 17 -6.91 -3.12 1.78
CA ARG A 17 -8.16 -3.44 1.04
C ARG A 17 -9.00 -4.45 1.80
N LEU A 18 -8.38 -5.44 2.42
CA LEU A 18 -9.07 -6.41 3.27
C LEU A 18 -9.74 -5.72 4.46
N ALA A 19 -9.03 -4.79 5.13
CA ALA A 19 -9.57 -4.00 6.23
C ALA A 19 -10.72 -3.09 5.79
N ALA A 20 -10.60 -2.44 4.63
CA ALA A 20 -11.67 -1.62 4.07
C ALA A 20 -12.93 -2.46 3.75
N GLY A 21 -12.76 -3.65 3.17
CA GLY A 21 -13.89 -4.56 2.91
C GLY A 21 -14.62 -4.97 4.20
N LYS A 22 -13.86 -5.24 5.28
CA LYS A 22 -14.44 -5.49 6.61
C LYS A 22 -15.21 -4.29 7.15
N GLN A 23 -14.68 -3.08 7.01
CA GLN A 23 -15.37 -1.85 7.44
C GLN A 23 -16.66 -1.59 6.66
N LEU A 24 -16.69 -1.98 5.38
CA LEU A 24 -17.88 -1.89 4.52
C LEU A 24 -18.88 -3.04 4.73
N GLY A 25 -18.60 -3.99 5.63
CA GLY A 25 -19.47 -5.14 5.89
C GLY A 25 -19.60 -6.10 4.71
N LEU A 26 -18.61 -6.13 3.82
CA LEU A 26 -18.60 -7.06 2.69
C LEU A 26 -18.40 -8.49 3.22
N ALA A 27 -19.33 -9.38 2.87
CA ALA A 27 -19.21 -10.81 3.20
C ALA A 27 -18.03 -11.45 2.45
N GLU A 28 -17.71 -10.95 1.26
CA GLU A 28 -16.67 -11.48 0.37
C GLU A 28 -15.91 -10.34 -0.31
N VAL A 29 -14.62 -10.58 -0.62
CA VAL A 29 -13.78 -9.64 -1.36
C VAL A 29 -13.01 -10.39 -2.45
N PRO A 30 -12.77 -9.76 -3.62
CA PRO A 30 -12.01 -10.40 -4.68
C PRO A 30 -10.54 -10.55 -4.28
N ILE A 31 -10.02 -11.75 -4.48
CA ILE A 31 -8.61 -12.09 -4.24
C ILE A 31 -7.97 -12.67 -5.51
N VAL A 32 -6.65 -12.57 -5.58
CA VAL A 32 -5.82 -13.37 -6.48
C VAL A 32 -5.15 -14.46 -5.64
N VAL A 33 -5.18 -15.70 -6.11
CA VAL A 33 -4.56 -16.83 -5.41
C VAL A 33 -3.21 -17.14 -6.05
N ALA A 34 -2.16 -17.21 -5.22
CA ALA A 34 -0.80 -17.60 -5.59
C ALA A 34 -0.68 -19.13 -5.70
N CYS A 35 -1.44 -19.74 -6.63
CA CYS A 35 -1.50 -21.19 -6.79
C CYS A 35 -0.12 -21.78 -7.13
N GLY A 36 0.29 -22.81 -6.38
CA GLY A 36 1.53 -23.55 -6.62
C GLY A 36 2.81 -22.81 -6.24
N TRP A 37 2.72 -21.70 -5.50
CA TRP A 37 3.89 -21.01 -4.98
C TRP A 37 4.52 -21.79 -3.83
N SER A 38 5.82 -21.99 -3.90
CA SER A 38 6.63 -22.46 -2.78
C SER A 38 6.67 -21.44 -1.65
N ASP A 39 6.97 -21.89 -0.43
CA ASP A 39 7.14 -21.02 0.73
C ASP A 39 8.21 -19.94 0.50
N GLN A 40 9.25 -20.28 -0.26
CA GLN A 40 10.29 -19.33 -0.62
C GLN A 40 9.77 -18.22 -1.55
N GLN A 41 8.88 -18.53 -2.50
CA GLN A 41 8.25 -17.53 -3.37
C GLN A 41 7.27 -16.65 -2.58
N LYS A 42 6.47 -17.24 -1.68
CA LYS A 42 5.59 -16.50 -0.77
C LYS A 42 6.40 -15.51 0.09
N CYS A 43 7.48 -15.98 0.70
CA CYS A 43 8.38 -15.16 1.52
C CYS A 43 9.05 -14.04 0.71
N ALA A 44 9.61 -14.36 -0.47
CA ALA A 44 10.24 -13.38 -1.34
C ALA A 44 9.27 -12.27 -1.76
N TYR A 45 8.02 -12.62 -2.07
CA TYR A 45 7.00 -11.66 -2.44
C TYR A 45 6.63 -10.73 -1.28
N VAL A 46 6.42 -11.26 -0.07
CA VAL A 46 6.12 -10.45 1.12
C VAL A 46 7.24 -9.44 1.37
N ILE A 47 8.50 -9.88 1.29
CA ILE A 47 9.67 -9.00 1.45
C ILE A 47 9.70 -7.91 0.37
N ALA A 48 9.49 -8.27 -0.90
CA ALA A 48 9.47 -7.32 -2.00
C ALA A 48 8.33 -6.30 -1.84
N ASN A 49 7.12 -6.77 -1.49
CA ASN A 49 5.96 -5.92 -1.26
C ASN A 49 6.17 -4.96 -0.08
N ASN A 50 6.76 -5.43 1.01
CA ASN A 50 7.06 -4.59 2.17
C ASN A 50 8.11 -3.53 1.83
N ARG A 51 9.18 -3.88 1.11
CA ARG A 51 10.17 -2.89 0.64
C ARG A 51 9.57 -1.84 -0.28
N LEU A 52 8.67 -2.22 -1.18
CA LEU A 52 7.95 -1.27 -2.03
C LEU A 52 7.01 -0.37 -1.22
N THR A 53 6.36 -0.94 -0.19
CA THR A 53 5.47 -0.18 0.69
C THR A 53 6.26 0.78 1.58
N ASP A 54 7.34 0.32 2.19
CA ASP A 54 8.25 1.14 3.01
C ASP A 54 8.90 2.24 2.18
N ALA A 55 9.27 1.97 0.93
CA ALA A 55 9.76 3.01 0.01
C ALA A 55 8.66 4.05 -0.30
N SER A 56 7.41 3.62 -0.50
CA SER A 56 6.30 4.54 -0.73
C SER A 56 5.80 5.29 0.51
N ASP A 57 5.95 4.71 1.71
CA ASP A 57 5.63 5.36 2.98
C ASP A 57 6.80 6.27 3.44
N SER A 58 8.04 5.98 3.03
CA SER A 58 9.21 6.85 3.22
C SER A 58 9.20 8.06 2.29
N ASP A 59 8.50 7.99 1.15
CA ASP A 59 8.23 9.14 0.30
C ASP A 59 7.37 10.18 1.06
N ASP A 60 6.41 9.79 1.90
CA ASP A 60 5.52 10.74 2.59
C ASP A 60 6.25 11.62 3.64
N GLU A 61 7.26 11.08 4.33
CA GLU A 61 8.04 11.84 5.31
C GLU A 61 9.06 12.78 4.63
N MET A 62 9.68 12.32 3.54
CA MET A 62 10.56 13.14 2.72
C MET A 62 9.78 14.21 1.92
N LEU A 63 8.61 13.86 1.38
CA LEU A 63 7.67 14.79 0.74
C LEU A 63 7.18 15.85 1.72
N ARG A 64 6.95 15.52 2.99
CA ARG A 64 6.60 16.53 4.02
C ARG A 64 7.73 17.49 4.29
N LEU A 65 8.97 17.02 4.29
CA LEU A 65 10.15 17.88 4.50
C LEU A 65 10.35 18.80 3.29
N GLU A 66 10.30 18.26 2.06
CA GLU A 66 10.36 19.05 0.83
C GLU A 66 9.18 20.03 0.70
N LEU A 67 7.98 19.64 1.12
CA LEU A 67 6.81 20.53 1.12
C LEU A 67 6.93 21.63 2.17
N SER A 68 7.54 21.34 3.34
CA SER A 68 7.81 22.34 4.37
C SER A 68 8.85 23.35 3.89
N ASP A 69 9.92 22.89 3.25
CA ASP A 69 10.94 23.74 2.62
C ASP A 69 10.36 24.59 1.47
N LEU A 70 9.41 24.04 0.70
CA LEU A 70 8.75 24.76 -0.40
C LEU A 70 7.77 25.84 0.12
N VAL A 71 7.05 25.57 1.22
CA VAL A 71 6.14 26.53 1.88
C VAL A 71 6.91 27.67 2.54
N GLU A 72 8.04 27.39 3.19
CA GLU A 72 8.93 28.44 3.73
C GLU A 72 9.58 29.30 2.63
N GLY A 73 9.75 28.75 1.42
CA GLY A 73 10.23 29.45 0.23
C GLY A 73 9.21 30.34 -0.49
N GLY A 74 7.97 30.45 0.01
CA GLY A 74 6.95 31.36 -0.55
C GLY A 74 6.17 30.83 -1.75
N PHE A 75 6.10 29.51 -1.94
CA PHE A 75 5.28 28.92 -3.01
C PHE A 75 3.78 29.05 -2.69
N GLU A 76 3.05 29.81 -3.51
CA GLU A 76 1.59 29.90 -3.43
C GLU A 76 0.95 28.53 -3.68
N ASN A 77 0.10 28.12 -2.74
CA ASN A 77 -0.61 26.85 -2.64
C ASN A 77 -1.68 26.62 -3.76
N ALA A 78 -1.51 27.23 -4.93
CA ALA A 78 -2.49 27.23 -6.02
C ALA A 78 -2.34 26.06 -7.01
N LEU A 79 -1.26 25.26 -6.94
CA LEU A 79 -0.95 24.25 -7.96
C LEU A 79 -0.97 22.79 -7.51
N THR A 80 -1.16 22.47 -6.23
CA THR A 80 -1.12 21.06 -5.77
C THR A 80 -2.48 20.35 -5.85
N GLY A 81 -3.59 21.08 -6.09
CA GLY A 81 -4.89 20.45 -6.33
C GLY A 81 -5.40 19.54 -5.20
N ILE A 82 -4.83 19.65 -3.99
CA ILE A 82 -5.32 18.93 -2.81
C ILE A 82 -6.35 19.82 -2.13
N THR A 83 -7.58 19.76 -2.60
CA THR A 83 -8.73 20.32 -1.87
C THR A 83 -8.95 19.49 -0.61
N GLY A 84 -8.74 20.13 0.54
CA GLY A 84 -9.36 19.87 1.83
C GLY A 84 -9.86 21.19 2.39
#